data_AF-A0AAC8PVW5-F1
#
_entry.id   AF-A0AAC8PVW5-F1
#
_cell.length_a   1.000
_cell.length_b   1.000
_cell.length_c   1.000
_cell.angle_alpha   90.00
_cell.angle_beta   90.00
_cell.angle_gamma   90.00
#
_symmetry.space_group_name_H-M   'P 1'
#
loop_
_entity.id
_entity.type
_entity.pdbx_description
1 polymer ?
#
loop_
_entity_poly.entity_id
_entity_poly.type
_entity_poly.pdbx_seq_one_letter_code
_entity_poly.pdbx_strand_id
1 'polypeptide(L)'
;MTKFNAGDKVYCIAGRYLPKVYTLEDFTHDPEFSLIVVETSCTFTADGKSYSNSTIPALIPATKENYKLLCKIFPDLTWEKPPKKPTPKKLITKMLNDGWESVPCYVRDSPKTKYKQALIQDILQEADFPYYDNKFSWKYAKPFDTKTGKLIIDYIDGKVILES
;
A
#
# COMPACT_ATOMS: atom_id res chain seq x y z
N MET A 1 -5.25 -10.90 -13.96
CA MET A 1 -5.97 -9.61 -13.98
C MET A 1 -5.89 -9.02 -12.59
N THR A 2 -5.50 -7.75 -12.48
CA THR A 2 -5.52 -7.01 -11.21
C THR A 2 -6.97 -6.81 -10.78
N LYS A 3 -7.30 -7.14 -9.53
CA LYS A 3 -8.58 -6.79 -8.93
C LYS A 3 -8.39 -5.59 -8.02
N PHE A 4 -9.19 -4.56 -8.23
CA PHE A 4 -9.21 -3.34 -7.42
C PHE A 4 -10.23 -3.44 -6.29
N ASN A 5 -9.97 -2.70 -5.22
CA ASN A 5 -10.87 -2.56 -4.08
C ASN A 5 -10.95 -1.09 -3.66
N ALA A 6 -11.99 -0.74 -2.89
CA ALA A 6 -12.04 0.54 -2.20
C ALA A 6 -10.80 0.73 -1.30
N GLY A 7 -10.28 1.95 -1.26
CA GLY A 7 -9.03 2.33 -0.59
C GLY A 7 -7.79 2.27 -1.50
N ASP A 8 -7.84 1.54 -2.62
CA ASP A 8 -6.70 1.44 -3.53
C ASP A 8 -6.31 2.81 -4.10
N LYS A 9 -5.00 3.05 -4.19
CA LYS A 9 -4.43 4.25 -4.81
C LYS A 9 -4.18 3.99 -6.28
N VAL A 10 -4.78 4.78 -7.16
CA VAL A 10 -4.79 4.53 -8.61
C VAL A 10 -4.57 5.79 -9.42
N TYR A 11 -4.05 5.62 -10.63
CA TYR A 11 -4.19 6.57 -11.72
C TYR A 11 -5.47 6.22 -12.50
N CYS A 12 -6.27 7.23 -12.81
CA CYS A 12 -7.50 7.08 -13.60
C CYS A 12 -7.29 7.71 -14.98
N ILE A 13 -7.43 6.90 -16.03
CA ILE A 13 -7.35 7.35 -17.42
C ILE A 13 -8.71 7.43 -18.13
N ALA A 14 -9.82 7.23 -17.39
CA ALA A 14 -11.17 7.49 -17.86
C ALA A 14 -11.59 8.95 -17.61
N GLY A 15 -12.48 9.47 -18.47
CA GLY A 15 -13.09 10.79 -18.32
C GLY A 15 -12.07 11.93 -18.50
N ARG A 16 -12.03 12.85 -17.53
CA ARG A 16 -10.99 13.90 -17.48
C ARG A 16 -9.69 13.29 -16.97
N TYR A 17 -8.84 12.93 -17.91
CA TYR A 17 -7.50 12.45 -17.64
C TYR A 17 -6.67 13.55 -16.97
N LEU A 18 -6.48 13.42 -15.66
CA LEU A 18 -5.65 14.31 -14.85
C LEU A 18 -4.44 13.53 -14.32
N PRO A 19 -3.25 14.14 -14.33
CA PRO A 19 -2.02 13.46 -13.97
C PRO A 19 -1.85 13.34 -12.44
N LYS A 20 -2.80 12.68 -11.76
CA LYS A 20 -2.85 12.58 -10.30
C LYS A 20 -3.26 11.21 -9.77
N VAL A 21 -2.99 10.98 -8.49
CA VAL A 21 -3.36 9.76 -7.77
C VAL A 21 -4.71 9.95 -7.12
N TYR A 22 -5.63 9.03 -7.39
CA TYR A 22 -6.95 8.95 -6.76
C TYR A 22 -6.98 7.85 -5.71
N THR A 23 -7.96 7.94 -4.82
CA THR A 23 -8.37 6.84 -3.94
C THR A 23 -9.65 6.27 -4.52
N LEU A 24 -9.71 4.97 -4.74
CA LEU A 24 -10.96 4.31 -5.07
C LEU A 24 -11.86 4.29 -3.85
N GLU A 25 -13.12 4.59 -4.06
CA GLU A 25 -14.15 4.50 -3.03
C GLU A 25 -15.14 3.40 -3.40
N ASP A 26 -15.82 2.88 -2.38
CA ASP A 26 -16.87 1.88 -2.56
C ASP A 26 -18.13 2.55 -3.12
N PHE A 27 -18.66 1.99 -4.20
CA PHE A 27 -19.90 2.43 -4.84
C PHE A 27 -20.91 1.29 -4.84
N THR A 28 -21.34 0.91 -3.65
CA THR A 28 -22.27 -0.21 -3.41
C THR A 28 -23.63 -0.11 -4.09
N HIS A 29 -23.94 1.02 -4.74
CA HIS A 29 -25.21 1.26 -5.43
C HIS A 29 -25.30 0.54 -6.77
N ASP A 30 -24.17 0.10 -7.35
CA ASP A 30 -24.12 -0.69 -8.58
C ASP A 30 -23.28 -1.97 -8.37
N PRO A 31 -23.88 -3.17 -8.49
CA PRO A 31 -23.16 -4.42 -8.27
C PRO A 31 -22.13 -4.73 -9.36
N GLU A 32 -22.29 -4.18 -10.58
CA GLU A 32 -21.33 -4.32 -11.66
C GLU A 32 -20.21 -3.27 -11.54
N PHE A 33 -20.59 -2.02 -11.26
CA PHE A 33 -19.67 -0.89 -11.11
C PHE A 33 -19.48 -0.46 -9.65
N SER A 34 -19.00 -1.39 -8.84
CA SER A 34 -18.91 -1.23 -7.38
C SER A 34 -17.80 -0.29 -6.88
N LEU A 35 -17.05 0.36 -7.77
CA LEU A 35 -15.95 1.27 -7.40
C LEU A 35 -16.18 2.65 -8.03
N ILE A 36 -15.76 3.72 -7.35
CA ILE A 36 -15.87 5.08 -7.88
C ILE A 36 -14.60 5.89 -7.62
N VAL A 37 -14.27 6.77 -8.56
CA VAL A 37 -13.41 7.92 -8.32
C VAL A 37 -14.32 9.13 -8.22
N VAL A 38 -14.65 9.56 -6.99
CA VAL A 38 -15.67 10.59 -6.72
C VAL A 38 -15.40 11.88 -7.50
N GLU A 39 -14.14 12.30 -7.55
CA GLU A 39 -13.74 13.54 -8.21
C GLU A 39 -13.92 13.54 -9.73
N THR A 40 -13.86 12.37 -10.38
CA THR A 40 -14.14 12.25 -11.82
C THR A 40 -15.57 11.82 -12.09
N SER A 41 -16.33 11.48 -11.04
CA SER A 41 -17.67 10.88 -11.10
C SER A 41 -17.74 9.64 -12.00
N CYS A 42 -16.60 8.98 -12.22
CA CYS A 42 -16.51 7.75 -13.00
C CYS A 42 -16.63 6.56 -12.06
N THR A 43 -17.52 5.63 -12.38
CA THR A 43 -17.63 4.34 -11.70
C THR A 43 -16.88 3.27 -12.47
N PHE A 44 -16.48 2.20 -11.78
CA PHE A 44 -15.61 1.16 -12.31
C PHE A 44 -16.02 -0.21 -11.80
N THR A 45 -15.84 -1.20 -12.65
CA THR A 45 -15.87 -2.61 -12.28
C THR A 45 -14.66 -2.98 -11.40
N ALA A 46 -14.71 -4.13 -10.73
CA ALA A 46 -13.60 -4.62 -9.91
C ALA A 46 -12.31 -4.92 -10.72
N ASP A 47 -12.39 -5.08 -12.04
CA ASP A 47 -11.22 -5.18 -12.94
C ASP A 47 -10.81 -3.82 -13.56
N GLY A 48 -11.43 -2.72 -13.12
CA GLY A 48 -11.02 -1.35 -13.39
C GLY A 48 -11.52 -0.76 -14.70
N LYS A 49 -12.63 -1.24 -15.26
CA LYS A 49 -13.26 -0.70 -16.48
C LYS A 49 -14.36 0.29 -16.12
N SER A 50 -14.40 1.43 -16.81
CA SER A 50 -15.46 2.44 -16.61
C SER A 50 -16.74 2.19 -17.42
N TYR A 51 -16.70 1.24 -18.35
CA TYR A 51 -17.85 0.78 -19.14
C TYR A 51 -17.75 -0.74 -19.31
N SER A 52 -18.87 -1.45 -19.22
CA SER A 52 -18.94 -2.92 -19.16
C SER A 52 -18.40 -3.58 -20.43
N ASN A 53 -18.58 -2.89 -21.56
CA ASN A 53 -18.10 -3.32 -22.88
C ASN A 53 -16.65 -2.89 -23.19
N SER A 54 -15.97 -2.17 -22.28
CA SER A 54 -14.58 -1.77 -22.52
C SER A 54 -13.65 -2.97 -22.49
N THR A 55 -12.79 -3.10 -23.51
CA THR A 55 -11.73 -4.11 -23.55
C THR A 55 -10.49 -3.69 -22.75
N ILE A 56 -10.37 -2.40 -22.41
CA ILE A 56 -9.20 -1.83 -21.73
C ILE A 56 -9.61 -1.27 -20.37
N PRO A 57 -8.97 -1.71 -19.26
CA PRO A 57 -9.13 -1.10 -17.96
C PRO A 57 -8.64 0.35 -17.97
N ALA A 58 -9.40 1.23 -17.33
CA ALA A 58 -9.07 2.64 -17.19
C ALA A 58 -8.44 2.99 -15.83
N LEU A 59 -8.33 2.01 -14.93
CA LEU A 59 -7.61 2.13 -13.67
C LEU A 59 -6.24 1.48 -13.77
N ILE A 60 -5.23 2.19 -13.27
CA ILE A 60 -3.85 1.73 -13.20
C ILE A 60 -3.38 1.86 -11.75
N PRO A 61 -2.86 0.80 -11.11
CA PRO A 61 -2.36 0.91 -9.73
C PRO A 61 -1.29 2.01 -9.62
N ALA A 62 -1.36 2.85 -8.58
CA ALA A 62 -0.39 3.91 -8.34
C ALA A 62 0.91 3.36 -7.77
N THR A 63 1.68 2.65 -8.60
CA THR A 63 2.99 2.09 -8.26
C THR A 63 4.12 2.93 -8.86
N LYS A 64 5.34 2.74 -8.35
CA LYS A 64 6.54 3.40 -8.92
C LYS A 64 6.79 3.01 -10.38
N GLU A 65 6.45 1.78 -10.75
CA GLU A 65 6.62 1.27 -12.12
C GLU A 65 5.60 1.91 -13.06
N ASN A 66 4.33 1.89 -12.70
CA ASN A 66 3.27 2.51 -13.48
C ASN A 66 3.46 4.02 -13.60
N TYR A 67 3.88 4.70 -12.53
CA TYR A 67 4.26 6.11 -12.58
C TYR A 67 5.33 6.39 -13.65
N LYS A 68 6.42 5.60 -13.67
CA LYS A 68 7.49 5.77 -14.66
C LYS A 68 6.97 5.52 -16.09
N LEU A 69 6.14 4.50 -16.26
CA LEU A 69 5.55 4.18 -17.55
C LEU A 69 4.64 5.31 -18.04
N LEU A 70 3.78 5.84 -17.17
CA LEU A 70 2.88 6.95 -17.48
C LEU A 70 3.63 8.24 -17.83
N CYS A 71 4.70 8.59 -17.10
CA CYS A 71 5.58 9.70 -17.47
C CYS A 71 6.27 9.49 -18.83
N LYS A 72 6.56 8.24 -19.21
CA LYS A 72 7.16 7.92 -20.51
C LYS A 72 6.15 8.04 -21.65
N ILE A 73 4.91 7.58 -21.44
CA ILE A 73 3.85 7.62 -22.45
C ILE A 73 3.35 9.06 -22.65
N PHE A 74 3.29 9.84 -21.57
CA PHE A 74 2.78 11.21 -21.58
C PHE A 74 3.84 12.19 -21.05
N PRO A 75 4.89 12.48 -21.86
CA PRO A 75 6.04 13.26 -21.41
C PRO A 75 5.70 14.72 -21.07
N ASP A 76 4.63 15.26 -21.63
CA ASP A 76 4.20 16.65 -21.39
C ASP A 76 3.43 16.83 -20.08
N LEU A 77 3.18 15.74 -19.33
CA LEU A 77 2.44 15.76 -18.08
C LEU A 77 3.30 15.43 -16.88
N THR A 78 3.15 16.24 -15.83
CA THR A 78 3.77 15.98 -14.53
C THR A 78 2.81 15.16 -13.68
N TRP A 79 2.98 13.84 -13.72
CA TRP A 79 2.22 12.91 -12.88
C TRP A 79 2.51 13.09 -11.40
N GLU A 80 1.46 13.01 -10.59
CA GLU A 80 1.61 12.88 -9.14
C GLU A 80 2.34 11.57 -8.82
N LYS A 81 3.32 11.67 -7.93
CA LYS A 81 4.09 10.50 -7.49
C LYS A 81 3.19 9.56 -6.70
N PRO A 82 3.38 8.24 -6.83
CA PRO A 82 2.61 7.28 -6.08
C PRO A 82 2.84 7.47 -4.57
N PRO A 83 1.88 7.05 -3.73
CA PRO A 83 2.02 7.13 -2.29
C PRO A 83 3.33 6.46 -1.85
N LYS A 84 4.06 7.09 -0.94
CA LYS A 84 5.22 6.46 -0.34
C LYS A 84 4.71 5.26 0.47
N LYS A 85 5.23 4.06 0.18
CA LYS A 85 5.04 2.89 1.05
C LYS A 85 5.32 3.29 2.49
N PRO A 86 4.51 2.86 3.47
CA PRO A 86 4.76 3.17 4.86
C PRO A 86 6.17 2.69 5.24
N THR A 87 6.88 3.47 6.05
CA THR A 87 8.12 2.99 6.64
C THR A 87 7.81 1.85 7.61
N PRO A 88 8.75 0.93 7.88
CA PRO A 88 8.53 -0.12 8.88
C PRO A 88 8.06 0.44 10.22
N LYS A 89 8.63 1.58 10.65
CA LYS A 89 8.18 2.32 11.84
C LYS A 89 6.68 2.66 11.77
N LYS A 90 6.22 3.34 10.72
CA LYS A 90 4.79 3.71 10.57
C LYS A 90 3.88 2.50 10.50
N LEU A 91 4.32 1.46 9.78
CA LEU A 91 3.55 0.23 9.58
C LEU A 91 3.37 -0.53 10.91
N ILE A 92 4.46 -0.76 11.64
CA ILE A 92 4.44 -1.45 12.94
C ILE A 92 3.64 -0.63 13.96
N THR A 93 3.85 0.69 14.05
CA THR A 93 3.04 1.56 14.93
C THR A 93 1.55 1.42 14.62
N LYS A 94 1.16 1.41 13.34
CA LYS A 94 -0.25 1.25 12.96
C LYS A 94 -0.82 -0.08 13.43
N MET A 95 -0.09 -1.19 13.22
CA MET A 95 -0.53 -2.52 13.64
C MET A 95 -0.68 -2.63 15.18
N LEU A 96 0.28 -2.09 15.93
CA LEU A 96 0.21 -2.05 17.40
C LEU A 96 -0.98 -1.20 17.87
N ASN A 97 -1.21 -0.03 17.27
CA ASN A 97 -2.36 0.82 17.59
C ASN A 97 -3.72 0.16 17.25
N ASP A 98 -3.75 -0.74 16.26
CA ASP A 98 -4.92 -1.55 15.91
C ASP A 98 -5.12 -2.76 16.86
N GLY A 99 -4.37 -2.83 17.96
CA GLY A 99 -4.55 -3.80 19.04
C GLY A 99 -3.70 -5.06 18.93
N TRP A 100 -2.71 -5.10 18.04
CA TRP A 100 -1.75 -6.22 18.02
C TRP A 100 -0.88 -6.17 19.28
N GLU A 101 -0.80 -7.29 20.02
CA GLU A 101 0.08 -7.41 21.19
C GLU A 101 1.57 -7.30 20.79
N SER A 102 1.92 -7.83 19.62
CA SER A 102 3.26 -7.70 19.04
C SER A 102 3.25 -7.90 17.53
N VAL A 103 4.23 -7.34 16.84
CA VAL A 103 4.42 -7.49 15.39
C VAL A 103 5.66 -8.34 15.10
N PRO A 104 5.50 -9.52 14.48
CA PRO A 104 6.62 -10.35 14.05
C PRO A 104 7.50 -9.63 13.03
N CYS A 105 8.78 -9.48 13.36
CA CYS A 105 9.73 -8.75 12.53
C CYS A 105 11.03 -9.51 12.32
N TYR A 106 11.60 -9.36 11.13
CA TYR A 106 13.02 -9.56 10.92
C TYR A 106 13.78 -8.33 11.40
N VAL A 107 14.65 -8.48 12.39
CA VAL A 107 15.37 -7.39 13.06
C VAL A 107 16.89 -7.52 12.97
N ARG A 108 17.60 -6.39 13.05
CA ARG A 108 19.05 -6.32 13.18
C ARG A 108 19.52 -4.95 13.66
N ASP A 109 20.73 -4.89 14.22
CA ASP A 109 21.35 -3.64 14.71
C ASP A 109 22.20 -2.95 13.66
N SER A 110 22.75 -3.73 12.73
CA SER A 110 23.67 -3.22 11.72
C SER A 110 23.41 -3.85 10.35
N PRO A 111 23.59 -3.10 9.25
CA PRO A 111 23.48 -3.65 7.89
C PRO A 111 24.39 -4.85 7.62
N LYS A 112 25.50 -4.98 8.38
CA LYS A 112 26.48 -6.07 8.27
C LYS A 112 26.06 -7.35 8.99
N THR A 113 25.04 -7.29 9.83
CA THR A 113 24.56 -8.44 10.62
C THR A 113 23.39 -9.14 9.93
N LYS A 114 23.30 -10.46 10.12
CA LYS A 114 22.14 -11.25 9.65
C LYS A 114 20.89 -10.83 10.42
N TYR A 115 19.75 -10.88 9.74
CA TYR A 115 18.47 -10.67 10.40
C TYR A 115 18.19 -11.81 11.39
N LYS A 116 17.61 -11.44 12.53
CA LYS A 116 17.01 -12.35 13.51
C LYS A 116 15.49 -12.14 13.48
N GLN A 117 14.74 -13.02 14.11
CA GLN A 117 13.31 -12.80 14.33
C GLN A 117 13.09 -12.26 15.75
N ALA A 118 12.19 -11.29 15.89
CA ALA A 118 11.75 -10.75 17.17
C ALA A 118 10.27 -10.34 17.08
N LEU A 119 9.62 -10.28 18.23
CA LEU A 119 8.24 -9.79 18.38
C LEU A 119 8.31 -8.35 18.90
N ILE A 120 8.12 -7.37 18.01
CA ILE A 120 8.19 -5.96 18.39
C ILE A 120 6.89 -5.59 19.11
N GLN A 121 7.01 -5.07 20.33
CA GLN A 121 5.89 -4.70 21.18
C GLN A 121 5.71 -3.17 21.29
N ASP A 122 6.77 -2.39 21.02
CA ASP A 122 6.69 -0.94 21.06
C ASP A 122 7.63 -0.27 20.05
N ILE A 123 7.29 0.97 19.72
CA ILE A 123 8.08 1.87 18.87
C ILE A 123 8.51 3.09 19.70
N LEU A 124 9.78 3.07 20.12
CA LEU A 124 10.39 4.19 20.84
C LEU A 124 10.54 5.38 19.88
N GLN A 125 9.85 6.48 20.20
CA GLN A 125 9.92 7.69 19.40
C GLN A 125 11.29 8.35 19.55
N GLU A 126 11.80 8.90 18.45
CA GLU A 126 13.08 9.64 18.40
C GLU A 126 14.34 8.86 18.85
N ALA A 127 14.24 7.54 19.05
CA ALA A 127 15.38 6.69 19.38
C ALA A 127 16.14 6.18 18.15
N ASP A 128 17.46 6.04 18.28
CA ASP A 128 18.33 5.42 17.27
C ASP A 128 18.01 3.93 17.04
N PHE A 129 17.45 3.26 18.05
CA PHE A 129 17.01 1.88 18.05
C PHE A 129 15.52 1.84 18.39
N PRO A 130 14.63 2.15 17.45
CA PRO A 130 13.23 2.43 17.77
C PRO A 130 12.39 1.17 17.99
N TYR A 131 12.84 -0.01 17.57
CA TYR A 131 12.00 -1.22 17.60
C TYR A 131 12.28 -2.05 18.86
N TYR A 132 11.36 -2.05 19.82
CA TYR A 132 11.56 -2.70 21.12
C TYR A 132 10.78 -4.01 21.25
N ASP A 133 11.45 -5.08 21.67
CA ASP A 133 10.87 -6.43 21.86
C ASP A 133 10.72 -6.84 23.35
N ASN A 134 10.67 -5.86 24.26
CA ASN A 134 10.65 -6.03 25.72
C ASN A 134 11.96 -6.54 26.35
N LYS A 135 12.99 -6.80 25.55
CA LYS A 135 14.33 -7.15 26.05
C LYS A 135 15.42 -6.30 25.42
N PHE A 136 15.32 -6.06 24.13
CA PHE A 136 16.30 -5.35 23.32
C PHE A 136 15.61 -4.35 22.40
N SER A 137 16.37 -3.30 22.08
CA SER A 137 15.98 -2.30 21.08
C SER A 137 16.79 -2.53 19.81
N TRP A 138 16.12 -2.58 18.67
CA TRP A 138 16.72 -2.86 17.37
C TRP A 138 16.74 -1.62 16.48
N LYS A 139 17.74 -1.53 15.61
CA LYS A 139 17.88 -0.40 14.67
C LYS A 139 17.02 -0.55 13.41
N TYR A 140 16.89 -1.78 12.92
CA TYR A 140 16.13 -2.09 11.71
C TYR A 140 15.13 -3.19 11.99
N ALA A 141 13.91 -3.04 11.47
CA ALA A 141 12.88 -4.06 11.50
C ALA A 141 12.18 -4.15 10.14
N LYS A 142 11.75 -5.36 9.78
CA LYS A 142 10.88 -5.63 8.65
C LYS A 142 9.74 -6.55 9.11
N PRO A 143 8.49 -6.08 9.19
CA PRO A 143 7.39 -6.91 9.60
C PRO A 143 7.14 -8.00 8.56
N PHE A 144 6.78 -9.20 9.00
CA PHE A 144 6.50 -10.35 8.14
C PHE A 144 5.28 -11.12 8.62
N ASP A 145 4.62 -11.80 7.69
CA ASP A 145 3.52 -12.70 8.02
C ASP A 145 4.07 -14.07 8.43
N THR A 146 3.70 -14.55 9.62
CA THR A 146 4.27 -15.78 10.20
C THR A 146 3.81 -17.04 9.48
N LYS A 147 2.71 -16.99 8.73
CA LYS A 147 2.20 -18.14 7.97
C LYS A 147 2.99 -18.36 6.69
N THR A 148 3.36 -17.28 6.00
CA THR A 148 3.99 -17.33 4.67
C THR A 148 5.48 -16.99 4.69
N GLY A 149 5.96 -16.31 5.74
CA GLY A 149 7.32 -15.76 5.81
C GLY A 149 7.54 -14.51 4.94
N LYS A 150 6.53 -14.06 4.19
CA LYS A 150 6.61 -12.91 3.30
C LYS A 150 6.58 -11.59 4.07
N LEU A 151 7.27 -10.57 3.56
CA LEU A 151 7.23 -9.24 4.17
C LEU A 151 5.83 -8.62 4.07
N ILE A 152 5.41 -7.98 5.16
CA ILE A 152 4.24 -7.11 5.18
C ILE A 152 4.69 -5.74 4.67
N ILE A 153 4.11 -5.30 3.56
CA ILE A 153 4.47 -4.04 2.88
C ILE A 153 3.45 -2.92 3.12
N ASP A 154 2.24 -3.28 3.57
CA ASP A 154 1.21 -2.33 3.99
C ASP A 154 0.23 -2.98 4.97
N TYR A 155 -0.55 -2.15 5.66
CA TYR A 155 -1.59 -2.57 6.59
C TYR A 155 -2.76 -1.59 6.51
N ILE A 156 -3.90 -2.06 6.00
CA ILE A 156 -5.06 -1.23 5.68
C ILE A 156 -6.29 -1.91 6.29
N ASP A 157 -7.00 -1.18 7.15
CA ASP A 157 -8.26 -1.59 7.78
C ASP A 157 -8.25 -3.02 8.33
N GLY A 158 -7.28 -3.32 9.19
CA GLY A 158 -7.12 -4.64 9.79
C GLY A 158 -6.44 -5.69 8.90
N LYS A 159 -6.18 -5.41 7.61
CA LYS A 159 -5.66 -6.39 6.64
C LYS A 159 -4.19 -6.11 6.29
N VAL A 160 -3.38 -7.16 6.38
CA VAL A 160 -1.96 -7.15 5.95
C VAL A 160 -1.86 -7.31 4.43
N ILE A 161 -1.01 -6.50 3.81
CA ILE A 161 -0.65 -6.61 2.40
C ILE A 161 0.77 -7.14 2.31
N LEU A 162 0.94 -8.28 1.62
CA LEU A 162 2.22 -8.97 1.51
C LEU A 162 2.97 -8.57 0.24
N GLU A 163 4.30 -8.68 0.27
CA GLU A 163 5.07 -8.66 -0.97
C GLU A 163 4.67 -9.81 -1.90
N SER A 164 4.65 -9.53 -3.20
CA SER A 164 4.30 -10.49 -4.25
C SER A 164 5.36 -11.56 -4.39
#